data_AF-A0A1G6HWJ4-F1
#
_entry.id   AF-A0A1G6HWJ4-F1
#
_cell.length_a   1.000
_cell.length_b   1.000
_cell.length_c   1.000
_cell.angle_alpha   90.00
_cell.angle_beta   90.00
_cell.angle_gamma   90.00
#
_symmetry.space_group_name_H-M   'P 1'
#
loop_
_entity.id
_entity.type
_entity.pdbx_description
1 polymer ?
#
loop_
_entity_poly.entity_id
_entity_poly.type
_entity_poly.pdbx_seq_one_letter_code
_entity_poly.pdbx_strand_id
1 'polypeptide(L)'
;MQWYDKYKRTLPWRTESPRDPYKVWVSEIMLQQTRVEAVKSYYTNWMEHFPDIPTLAAAEEEDVVRQWQGLGYYSRARNLHTAVREVMEHYGGKVPETREEIRKLKGIGDYTAGAILSMAYGKRETAVDGNVLRVFARIYNMEDNILSAKVKKEITELVKTRQDAARPGDFNEALMDLGATVCIPGQPRCEVCPLVGVCLAKKAGKENEIPLRITKKEVPVEPITVFVVKLRKEEAVQDKLIQSGCNGRRDQAGIPTEAATFYYLLHQRPSKGLLAGMWEFPNCAGEGEQGREALTALLSGMGVAVGNISRRVRKIRHVFSHKIWQMAVYTAEAATVTGECAQATAAKQSRKTDPADCIAPNPDAATLPNDWRWVPVAELEDYNLAGPHNRILRDGNEPTTK
;
A
#
# COMPACT_ATOMS: atom_id res chain seq x y z
N MET A 1 -34.44 0.34 7.40
CA MET A 1 -34.01 0.06 8.80
C MET A 1 -34.41 -1.31 9.29
N GLN A 2 -35.69 -1.74 9.21
CA GLN A 2 -36.12 -3.07 9.66
C GLN A 2 -35.25 -4.24 9.14
N TRP A 3 -34.89 -4.22 7.85
CA TRP A 3 -33.96 -5.21 7.28
C TRP A 3 -32.58 -5.21 7.98
N TYR A 4 -32.04 -4.04 8.27
CA TYR A 4 -30.75 -3.91 8.95
C TYR A 4 -30.82 -4.45 10.37
N ASP A 5 -31.89 -4.16 11.11
CA ASP A 5 -32.07 -4.65 12.48
C ASP A 5 -32.07 -6.19 12.56
N LYS A 6 -32.59 -6.85 11.51
CA LYS A 6 -32.64 -8.31 11.41
C LYS A 6 -31.38 -8.96 10.84
N TYR A 7 -30.71 -8.30 9.89
CA TYR A 7 -29.67 -8.93 9.06
C TYR A 7 -28.30 -8.23 9.11
N LYS A 8 -28.11 -7.20 9.94
CA LYS A 8 -26.82 -6.52 10.09
C LYS A 8 -25.72 -7.51 10.45
N ARG A 9 -24.53 -7.29 9.90
CA ARG A 9 -23.37 -8.12 10.15
C ARG A 9 -22.77 -7.80 11.51
N THR A 10 -22.40 -8.84 12.25
CA THR A 10 -21.55 -8.72 13.43
C THR A 10 -20.09 -8.61 12.97
N LEU A 11 -19.47 -7.45 13.23
CA LEU A 11 -18.09 -7.14 12.85
C LEU A 11 -17.35 -6.59 14.07
N PRO A 12 -16.03 -6.83 14.22
CA PRO A 12 -15.28 -6.42 15.42
C PRO A 12 -15.45 -4.93 15.77
N TRP A 13 -15.39 -4.06 14.77
CA TRP A 13 -15.53 -2.60 14.90
C TRP A 13 -16.98 -2.09 15.06
N ARG A 14 -17.97 -2.98 15.14
CA ARG A 14 -19.40 -2.63 15.32
C ARG A 14 -19.96 -3.06 16.68
N THR A 15 -19.15 -3.65 17.55
CA THR A 15 -19.61 -4.31 18.78
C THR A 15 -19.94 -3.33 19.90
N GLU A 16 -19.27 -2.18 19.95
CA GLU A 16 -19.41 -1.20 21.04
C GLU A 16 -20.59 -0.25 20.85
N SER A 17 -21.15 0.22 21.97
CA SER A 17 -22.21 1.24 22.01
C SER A 17 -22.06 2.12 23.27
N PRO A 18 -21.83 3.44 23.15
CA PRO A 18 -21.54 4.16 21.91
C PRO A 18 -20.24 3.67 21.26
N ARG A 19 -20.10 3.90 19.95
CA ARG A 19 -18.88 3.50 19.23
C ARG A 19 -17.77 4.50 19.46
N ASP A 20 -16.57 3.98 19.68
CA ASP A 20 -15.35 4.79 19.72
C ASP A 20 -15.02 5.35 18.32
N PRO A 21 -14.92 6.69 18.16
CA PRO A 21 -14.52 7.34 16.91
C PRO A 21 -13.18 6.87 16.36
N TYR A 22 -12.20 6.55 17.22
CA TYR A 22 -10.90 6.02 16.82
C TYR A 22 -11.05 4.66 16.14
N LYS A 23 -11.80 3.76 16.78
CA LYS A 23 -12.05 2.40 16.28
C LYS A 23 -12.79 2.41 14.94
N VAL A 24 -13.80 3.27 14.82
CA VAL A 24 -14.50 3.48 13.54
C VAL A 24 -13.54 4.02 12.49
N TRP A 25 -12.74 5.03 12.82
CA TRP A 25 -11.78 5.61 11.89
C TRP A 25 -10.79 4.56 11.36
N VAL A 26 -10.18 3.76 12.24
CA VAL A 26 -9.25 2.70 11.85
C VAL A 26 -9.91 1.69 10.91
N SER A 27 -11.11 1.19 11.26
CA SER A 27 -11.81 0.22 10.40
C SER A 27 -12.13 0.82 9.03
N GLU A 28 -12.56 2.08 8.98
CA GLU A 28 -12.92 2.75 7.74
C GLU A 28 -11.71 3.01 6.83
N ILE A 29 -10.53 3.29 7.40
CA ILE A 29 -9.29 3.37 6.62
C ILE A 29 -8.88 1.99 6.11
N MET A 30 -8.95 0.94 6.94
CA MET A 30 -8.63 -0.43 6.52
C MET A 30 -9.55 -0.93 5.41
N LEU A 31 -10.84 -0.59 5.45
CA LEU A 31 -11.84 -1.01 4.47
C LEU A 31 -11.72 -0.32 3.10
N GLN A 32 -10.92 0.75 2.99
CA GLN A 32 -10.67 1.39 1.68
C GLN A 32 -10.01 0.40 0.72
N GLN A 33 -10.73 0.04 -0.35
CA GLN A 33 -10.25 -0.90 -1.38
C GLN A 33 -9.82 -2.28 -0.83
N THR A 34 -10.33 -2.68 0.34
CA THR A 34 -10.01 -3.95 0.99
C THR A 34 -11.30 -4.66 1.39
N ARG A 35 -11.36 -5.99 1.24
CA ARG A 35 -12.57 -6.77 1.57
C ARG A 35 -12.71 -6.93 3.09
N VAL A 36 -13.94 -6.89 3.59
CA VAL A 36 -14.26 -7.03 5.03
C VAL A 36 -13.61 -8.26 5.66
N GLU A 37 -13.67 -9.42 5.02
CA GLU A 37 -13.10 -10.66 5.56
C GLU A 37 -11.58 -10.57 5.76
N ALA A 38 -10.87 -9.88 4.85
CA ALA A 38 -9.43 -9.68 5.01
C ALA A 38 -9.11 -8.70 6.16
N VAL A 39 -9.99 -7.73 6.43
CA VAL A 39 -9.76 -6.69 7.45
C VAL A 39 -9.94 -7.21 8.88
N LYS A 40 -10.77 -8.24 9.12
CA LYS A 40 -11.12 -8.70 10.48
C LYS A 40 -9.90 -9.02 11.36
N SER A 41 -8.97 -9.82 10.86
CA SER A 41 -7.77 -10.20 11.62
C SER A 41 -6.82 -9.02 11.81
N TYR A 42 -6.62 -8.22 10.77
CA TYR A 42 -5.77 -7.02 10.82
C TYR A 42 -6.29 -6.00 11.82
N TYR A 43 -7.60 -5.76 11.83
CA TYR A 43 -8.23 -4.87 12.78
C TYR A 43 -8.05 -5.37 14.22
N THR A 44 -8.24 -6.67 14.46
CA THR A 44 -8.09 -7.25 15.80
C THR A 44 -6.64 -7.11 16.29
N ASN A 45 -5.67 -7.53 15.47
CA ASN A 45 -4.25 -7.37 15.77
C ASN A 45 -3.84 -5.91 15.95
N TRP A 46 -4.39 -5.00 15.15
CA TRP A 46 -4.15 -3.57 15.29
C TRP A 46 -4.66 -3.05 16.64
N MET A 47 -5.86 -3.44 17.06
CA MET A 47 -6.42 -3.00 18.34
C MET A 47 -5.66 -3.57 19.55
N GLU A 48 -4.97 -4.71 19.40
CA GLU A 48 -4.08 -5.25 20.43
C GLU A 48 -2.80 -4.41 20.60
N HIS A 49 -2.24 -3.87 19.50
CA HIS A 49 -1.00 -3.08 19.53
C HIS A 49 -1.25 -1.58 19.73
N PHE A 50 -2.32 -1.08 19.13
CA PHE A 50 -2.69 0.33 19.09
C PHE A 50 -4.18 0.46 19.49
N PRO A 51 -4.51 0.26 20.78
CA PRO A 51 -5.88 0.27 21.26
C PRO A 51 -6.53 1.66 21.24
N ASP A 52 -5.72 2.73 21.27
CA ASP A 52 -6.17 4.12 21.36
C ASP A 52 -5.27 5.10 20.61
N ILE A 53 -5.73 6.36 20.54
CA ILE A 53 -5.04 7.47 19.88
C ILE A 53 -3.68 7.76 20.53
N PRO A 54 -3.55 7.89 21.87
CA PRO A 54 -2.25 8.11 22.50
C PRO A 54 -1.21 7.05 22.13
N THR A 55 -1.58 5.76 22.16
CA THR A 55 -0.66 4.66 21.85
C THR A 55 -0.21 4.71 20.40
N LEU A 56 -1.14 4.93 19.46
CA LEU A 56 -0.78 5.05 18.04
C LEU A 56 0.04 6.31 17.73
N ALA A 57 -0.27 7.44 18.36
CA ALA A 57 0.46 8.69 18.12
C ALA A 57 1.92 8.62 18.56
N ALA A 58 2.18 7.91 19.67
CA ALA A 58 3.52 7.71 20.24
C ALA A 58 4.34 6.63 19.52
N ALA A 59 3.71 5.81 18.66
CA ALA A 59 4.39 4.73 17.97
C ALA A 59 5.38 5.25 16.91
N GLU A 60 6.43 4.47 16.64
CA GLU A 60 7.33 4.72 15.52
C GLU A 60 6.65 4.36 14.19
N GLU A 61 6.95 5.11 13.12
CA GLU A 61 6.30 4.86 11.82
C GLU A 61 6.57 3.44 11.31
N GLU A 62 7.77 2.89 11.58
CA GLU A 62 8.15 1.54 11.18
C GLU A 62 7.23 0.48 11.80
N ASP A 63 6.91 0.61 13.09
CA ASP A 63 6.01 -0.31 13.78
C ASP A 63 4.59 -0.20 13.24
N VAL A 64 4.11 1.01 12.99
CA VAL A 64 2.79 1.24 12.37
C VAL A 64 2.70 0.58 11.00
N VAL A 65 3.73 0.75 10.16
CA VAL A 65 3.79 0.17 8.83
C VAL A 65 3.91 -1.35 8.88
N ARG A 66 4.64 -1.90 9.86
CA ARG A 66 4.76 -3.34 10.13
C ARG A 66 3.40 -3.95 10.45
N GLN A 67 2.61 -3.34 11.34
CA GLN A 67 1.27 -3.84 11.66
C GLN A 67 0.26 -3.74 10.48
N TRP A 68 0.59 -2.95 9.45
CA TRP A 68 -0.19 -2.85 8.21
C TRP A 68 0.30 -3.80 7.09
N GLN A 69 1.37 -4.54 7.33
CA GLN A 69 2.03 -5.38 6.33
C GLN A 69 1.09 -6.44 5.76
N GLY A 70 0.91 -6.44 4.44
CA GLY A 70 0.02 -7.36 3.74
C GLY A 70 -1.36 -6.78 3.39
N LEU A 71 -1.80 -5.70 4.04
CA LEU A 71 -3.09 -5.05 3.73
C LEU A 71 -3.02 -4.17 2.46
N GLY A 72 -1.81 -3.78 2.04
CA GLY A 72 -1.57 -2.94 0.88
C GLY A 72 -1.98 -1.47 1.08
N TYR A 73 -1.67 -0.62 0.10
CA TYR A 73 -1.89 0.83 0.15
C TYR A 73 -1.35 1.47 1.45
N TYR A 74 -0.05 1.26 1.73
CA TYR A 74 0.63 1.68 2.97
C TYR A 74 0.59 3.18 3.28
N SER A 75 0.34 4.01 2.27
CA SER A 75 0.08 5.43 2.49
C SER A 75 -1.13 5.67 3.40
N ARG A 76 -2.09 4.73 3.46
CA ARG A 76 -3.22 4.77 4.40
C ARG A 76 -2.76 4.73 5.86
N ALA A 77 -1.88 3.78 6.21
CA ALA A 77 -1.33 3.65 7.56
C ALA A 77 -0.55 4.90 7.96
N ARG A 78 0.31 5.40 7.07
CA ARG A 78 1.10 6.61 7.30
C ARG A 78 0.23 7.87 7.46
N ASN A 79 -0.79 8.01 6.62
CA ASN A 79 -1.72 9.13 6.71
C ASN A 79 -2.54 9.07 8.00
N LEU A 80 -3.03 7.87 8.37
CA LEU A 80 -3.71 7.64 9.64
C LEU A 80 -2.80 8.04 10.81
N HIS A 81 -1.55 7.58 10.83
CA HIS A 81 -0.59 7.92 11.88
C HIS A 81 -0.30 9.43 11.95
N THR A 82 -0.07 10.08 10.81
CA THR A 82 0.12 11.54 10.72
C THR A 82 -1.09 12.27 11.30
N ALA A 83 -2.29 11.88 10.89
CA ALA A 83 -3.54 12.50 11.34
C ALA A 83 -3.83 12.23 12.82
N VAL A 84 -3.48 11.06 13.35
CA VAL A 84 -3.64 10.72 14.77
C VAL A 84 -2.70 11.54 15.64
N ARG A 85 -1.46 11.79 15.18
CA ARG A 85 -0.54 12.74 15.83
C ARG A 85 -1.10 14.17 15.83
N GLU A 86 -1.67 14.62 14.71
CA GLU A 86 -2.35 15.91 14.62
C GLU A 86 -3.55 15.99 15.60
N VAL A 87 -4.31 14.90 15.76
CA VAL A 87 -5.39 14.80 16.75
C VAL A 87 -4.89 14.91 18.19
N MET A 88 -3.76 14.28 18.51
CA MET A 88 -3.13 14.45 19.82
C MET A 88 -2.67 15.88 20.07
N GLU A 89 -2.00 16.49 19.11
CA GLU A 89 -1.38 17.81 19.25
C GLU A 89 -2.41 18.95 19.30
N HIS A 90 -3.42 18.92 18.42
CA HIS A 90 -4.33 20.06 18.25
C HIS A 90 -5.72 19.85 18.85
N TYR A 91 -6.11 18.60 19.09
CA TYR A 91 -7.47 18.26 19.57
C TYR A 91 -7.45 17.49 20.90
N GLY A 92 -6.30 17.43 21.59
CA GLY A 92 -6.17 16.80 22.91
C GLY A 92 -6.50 15.30 22.90
N GLY A 93 -6.23 14.63 21.79
CA GLY A 93 -6.49 13.20 21.62
C GLY A 93 -7.95 12.84 21.33
N LYS A 94 -8.81 13.83 21.09
CA LYS A 94 -10.23 13.61 20.72
C LYS A 94 -10.42 13.80 19.22
N VAL A 95 -11.01 12.81 18.54
CA VAL A 95 -11.32 12.93 17.11
C VAL A 95 -12.30 14.10 16.90
N PRO A 96 -12.06 15.03 15.97
CA PRO A 96 -12.96 16.17 15.77
C PRO A 96 -14.39 15.74 15.41
N GLU A 97 -15.39 16.42 16.00
CA GLU A 97 -16.82 16.10 15.81
C GLU A 97 -17.51 16.93 14.73
N THR A 98 -16.77 17.80 14.03
CA THR A 98 -17.31 18.63 12.95
C THR A 98 -16.73 18.21 11.60
N ARG A 99 -17.52 18.42 10.54
CA ARG A 99 -17.10 18.09 9.19
C ARG A 99 -15.90 18.93 8.75
N GLU A 100 -15.90 20.21 9.12
CA GLU A 100 -14.89 21.18 8.76
C GLU A 100 -13.52 20.83 9.37
N GLU A 101 -13.49 20.35 10.62
CA GLU A 101 -12.26 19.97 11.30
C GLU A 101 -11.78 18.59 10.84
N ILE A 102 -12.66 17.58 10.86
CA ILE A 102 -12.25 16.21 10.55
C ILE A 102 -11.77 16.05 9.09
N ARG A 103 -12.26 16.87 8.15
CA ARG A 103 -11.83 16.85 6.74
C ARG A 103 -10.44 17.45 6.51
N LYS A 104 -9.89 18.20 7.46
CA LYS A 104 -8.51 18.72 7.39
C LYS A 104 -7.49 17.60 7.63
N LEU A 105 -7.86 16.59 8.41
CA LEU A 105 -7.00 15.47 8.76
C LEU A 105 -6.60 14.67 7.52
N LYS A 106 -5.30 14.38 7.43
CA LYS A 106 -4.71 13.67 6.29
C LYS A 106 -5.35 12.29 6.08
N GLY A 107 -5.81 12.03 4.86
CA GLY A 107 -6.42 10.74 4.50
C GLY A 107 -7.91 10.64 4.82
N ILE A 108 -8.54 11.66 5.41
CA ILE A 108 -9.98 11.70 5.64
C ILE A 108 -10.69 12.41 4.48
N GLY A 109 -11.30 11.61 3.60
CA GLY A 109 -12.20 12.07 2.53
C GLY A 109 -13.64 12.32 3.00
N ASP A 110 -14.52 12.74 2.09
CA ASP A 110 -15.95 12.95 2.40
C ASP A 110 -16.62 11.68 2.94
N TYR A 111 -16.28 10.51 2.37
CA TYR A 111 -16.74 9.21 2.85
C TYR A 111 -16.35 8.95 4.31
N THR A 112 -15.05 9.00 4.62
CA THR A 112 -14.54 8.67 5.97
C THR A 112 -15.04 9.66 7.01
N ALA A 113 -15.11 10.95 6.67
CA ALA A 113 -15.70 11.95 7.57
C ALA A 113 -17.16 11.62 7.89
N GLY A 114 -17.97 11.35 6.86
CA GLY A 114 -19.37 11.00 7.06
C GLY A 114 -19.55 9.70 7.85
N ALA A 115 -18.68 8.71 7.65
CA ALA A 115 -18.70 7.46 8.39
C ALA A 115 -18.43 7.69 9.88
N ILE A 116 -17.33 8.37 10.24
CA ILE A 116 -16.99 8.66 11.65
C ILE A 116 -18.09 9.49 12.31
N LEU A 117 -18.47 10.61 11.69
CA LEU A 117 -19.45 11.54 12.25
C LEU A 117 -20.81 10.90 12.47
N SER A 118 -21.27 10.05 11.55
CA SER A 118 -22.57 9.40 11.68
C SER A 118 -22.56 8.18 12.61
N MET A 119 -21.51 7.35 12.57
CA MET A 119 -21.47 6.07 13.29
C MET A 119 -21.00 6.21 14.73
N ALA A 120 -20.07 7.13 15.01
CA ALA A 120 -19.53 7.34 16.35
C ALA A 120 -20.21 8.51 17.07
N TYR A 121 -20.44 9.62 16.34
CA TYR A 121 -21.00 10.85 16.93
C TYR A 121 -22.49 11.06 16.69
N GLY A 122 -23.17 10.14 15.97
CA GLY A 122 -24.60 10.24 15.70
C GLY A 122 -25.00 11.47 14.87
N LYS A 123 -24.06 12.14 14.20
CA LYS A 123 -24.35 13.32 13.38
C LYS A 123 -25.03 12.90 12.07
N ARG A 124 -25.91 13.75 11.57
CA ARG A 124 -26.62 13.54 10.29
C ARG A 124 -25.71 13.83 9.09
N GLU A 125 -24.71 12.97 8.90
CA GLU A 125 -23.71 13.04 7.83
C GLU A 125 -23.77 11.79 6.95
N THR A 126 -23.51 11.95 5.65
CA THR A 126 -23.62 10.84 4.68
C THR A 126 -22.28 10.17 4.44
N ALA A 127 -22.27 8.83 4.41
CA ALA A 127 -21.09 8.04 4.09
C ALA A 127 -21.31 7.28 2.76
N VAL A 128 -21.00 7.93 1.64
CA VAL A 128 -21.28 7.41 0.29
C VAL A 128 -20.05 6.72 -0.30
N ASP A 129 -20.03 5.39 -0.28
CA ASP A 129 -19.01 4.57 -0.93
C ASP A 129 -19.47 3.99 -2.28
N GLY A 130 -18.65 3.12 -2.89
CA GLY A 130 -19.03 2.43 -4.12
C GLY A 130 -20.25 1.51 -4.00
N ASN A 131 -20.58 1.03 -2.80
CA ASN A 131 -21.79 0.24 -2.55
C ASN A 131 -23.02 1.13 -2.57
N VAL A 132 -22.99 2.24 -1.82
CA VAL A 132 -24.08 3.22 -1.78
C VAL A 132 -24.33 3.83 -3.15
N LEU A 133 -23.26 4.22 -3.86
CA LEU A 133 -23.36 4.72 -5.23
C LEU A 133 -24.13 3.73 -6.12
N ARG A 134 -23.75 2.44 -6.11
CA ARG A 134 -24.44 1.40 -6.92
C ARG A 134 -25.90 1.23 -6.52
N VAL A 135 -26.20 1.17 -5.23
CA VAL A 135 -27.56 1.01 -4.71
C VAL A 135 -28.44 2.15 -5.22
N PHE A 136 -28.00 3.39 -5.05
CA PHE A 136 -28.78 4.56 -5.47
C PHE A 136 -28.87 4.69 -6.99
N ALA A 137 -27.79 4.44 -7.73
CA ALA A 137 -27.85 4.43 -9.19
C ALA A 137 -28.92 3.46 -9.71
N ARG A 138 -29.04 2.27 -9.10
CA ARG A 138 -30.09 1.30 -9.45
C ARG A 138 -31.48 1.73 -9.01
N ILE A 139 -31.64 2.24 -7.77
CA ILE A 139 -32.94 2.72 -7.29
C ILE A 139 -33.50 3.80 -8.22
N TYR A 140 -32.64 4.69 -8.71
CA TYR A 140 -33.03 5.84 -9.55
C TYR A 140 -32.88 5.61 -11.05
N ASN A 141 -32.46 4.41 -11.48
CA ASN A 141 -32.17 4.10 -12.89
C ASN A 141 -31.23 5.14 -13.55
N MET A 142 -30.12 5.47 -12.88
CA MET A 142 -29.11 6.40 -13.37
C MET A 142 -28.17 5.70 -14.35
N GLU A 143 -28.21 6.10 -15.62
CA GLU A 143 -27.42 5.52 -16.71
C GLU A 143 -26.11 6.27 -16.98
N ASP A 144 -25.92 7.44 -16.37
CA ASP A 144 -24.69 8.22 -16.43
C ASP A 144 -23.51 7.46 -15.77
N ASN A 145 -22.26 7.80 -16.19
CA ASN A 145 -21.06 7.23 -15.58
C ASN A 145 -21.01 7.53 -14.07
N ILE A 146 -21.06 6.48 -13.25
CA ILE A 146 -21.09 6.56 -11.78
C ILE A 146 -19.83 7.16 -11.16
N LEU A 147 -18.74 7.21 -11.94
CA LEU A 147 -17.49 7.85 -11.51
C LEU A 147 -17.51 9.37 -11.69
N SER A 148 -18.47 9.93 -12.43
CA SER A 148 -18.56 11.37 -12.67
C SER A 148 -18.87 12.16 -11.39
N ALA A 149 -18.32 13.37 -11.29
CA ALA A 149 -18.57 14.25 -10.15
C ALA A 149 -20.06 14.63 -10.01
N LYS A 150 -20.74 14.82 -11.16
CA LYS A 150 -22.19 15.08 -11.24
C LYS A 150 -22.99 13.97 -10.54
N VAL A 151 -22.83 12.72 -10.97
CA VAL A 151 -23.59 11.57 -10.42
C VAL A 151 -23.28 11.38 -8.94
N LYS A 152 -22.01 11.49 -8.53
CA LYS A 152 -21.64 11.38 -7.11
C LYS A 152 -22.33 12.45 -6.25
N LYS A 153 -22.39 13.70 -6.73
CA LYS A 153 -23.07 14.80 -6.03
C LYS A 153 -24.58 14.54 -5.93
N GLU A 154 -25.21 14.14 -7.03
CA GLU A 154 -26.64 13.84 -7.08
C GLU A 154 -27.02 12.71 -6.14
N ILE A 155 -26.28 11.58 -6.16
CA ILE A 155 -26.51 10.46 -5.24
C ILE A 155 -26.30 10.90 -3.79
N THR A 156 -25.28 11.70 -3.49
CA THR A 156 -25.02 12.18 -2.12
C THR A 156 -26.22 12.98 -1.60
N GLU A 157 -26.83 13.83 -2.42
CA GLU A 157 -28.02 14.59 -2.04
C GLU A 157 -29.25 13.68 -1.85
N LEU A 158 -29.43 12.68 -2.71
CA LEU A 158 -30.50 11.70 -2.56
C LEU A 158 -30.38 10.87 -1.28
N VAL A 159 -29.15 10.51 -0.89
CA VAL A 159 -28.86 9.82 0.38
C VAL A 159 -29.18 10.75 1.55
N LYS A 160 -28.71 11.99 1.52
CA LYS A 160 -28.89 12.98 2.59
C LYS A 160 -30.36 13.24 2.88
N THR A 161 -31.17 13.42 1.83
CA THR A 161 -32.62 13.67 1.94
C THR A 161 -33.40 12.48 2.51
N ARG A 162 -32.86 11.26 2.43
CA ARG A 162 -33.48 10.01 2.91
C ARG A 162 -32.90 9.47 4.19
N GLN A 163 -31.86 10.11 4.71
CA GLN A 163 -31.17 9.63 5.90
C GLN A 163 -32.12 9.62 7.11
N ASP A 164 -32.10 8.51 7.83
CA ASP A 164 -32.80 8.37 9.10
C ASP A 164 -32.26 9.40 10.12
N ALA A 165 -33.13 10.29 10.59
CA ALA A 165 -32.75 11.36 11.51
C ALA A 165 -32.41 10.85 12.91
N ALA A 166 -32.98 9.72 13.33
CA ALA A 166 -32.73 9.14 14.65
C ALA A 166 -31.50 8.23 14.65
N ARG A 167 -31.22 7.56 13.53
CA ARG A 167 -30.16 6.55 13.43
C ARG A 167 -29.28 6.75 12.18
N PRO A 168 -28.60 7.91 12.03
CA PRO A 168 -27.86 8.23 10.81
C PRO A 168 -26.70 7.27 10.53
N GLY A 169 -25.99 6.81 11.58
CA GLY A 169 -24.92 5.82 11.48
C GLY A 169 -25.42 4.47 10.98
N ASP A 170 -26.44 3.90 11.64
CA ASP A 170 -27.04 2.63 11.22
C ASP A 170 -27.62 2.72 9.80
N PHE A 171 -28.17 3.88 9.41
CA PHE A 171 -28.67 4.07 8.04
C PHE A 171 -27.55 3.97 7.01
N ASN A 172 -26.41 4.64 7.26
CA ASN A 172 -25.24 4.54 6.39
C ASN A 172 -24.75 3.10 6.29
N GLU A 173 -24.61 2.41 7.42
CA GLU A 173 -24.18 1.00 7.43
C GLU A 173 -25.19 0.06 6.77
N ALA A 174 -26.49 0.32 6.92
CA ALA A 174 -27.54 -0.45 6.26
C ALA A 174 -27.41 -0.40 4.74
N LEU A 175 -27.10 0.77 4.18
CA LEU A 175 -26.87 0.93 2.75
C LEU A 175 -25.58 0.21 2.30
N MET A 176 -24.51 0.28 3.08
CA MET A 176 -23.27 -0.43 2.80
C MET A 176 -23.47 -1.95 2.84
N ASP A 177 -24.12 -2.47 3.88
CA ASP A 177 -24.43 -3.89 4.05
C ASP A 177 -25.36 -4.39 2.94
N LEU A 178 -26.38 -3.61 2.58
CA LEU A 178 -27.28 -3.91 1.47
C LEU A 178 -26.50 -4.01 0.15
N GLY A 179 -25.64 -3.04 -0.15
CA GLY A 179 -24.82 -3.07 -1.35
C GLY A 179 -23.81 -4.23 -1.35
N ALA A 180 -23.25 -4.57 -0.20
CA ALA A 180 -22.25 -5.63 -0.07
C ALA A 180 -22.84 -7.05 -0.15
N THR A 181 -24.10 -7.25 0.24
CA THR A 181 -24.67 -8.60 0.42
C THR A 181 -25.88 -8.92 -0.45
N VAL A 182 -26.61 -7.90 -0.92
CA VAL A 182 -27.87 -8.06 -1.68
C VAL A 182 -27.76 -7.39 -3.04
N CYS A 183 -27.55 -6.08 -3.06
CA CYS A 183 -27.43 -5.28 -4.27
C CYS A 183 -25.98 -5.32 -4.80
N ILE A 184 -25.48 -6.54 -5.06
CA ILE A 184 -24.10 -6.81 -5.47
C ILE A 184 -23.85 -6.51 -6.97
N PRO A 185 -22.60 -6.30 -7.41
CA PRO A 185 -22.26 -6.16 -8.82
C PRO A 185 -22.60 -7.40 -9.65
N GLY A 186 -22.90 -7.23 -10.94
CA GLY A 186 -23.31 -8.33 -11.80
C GLY A 186 -24.75 -8.72 -11.48
N GLN A 187 -24.96 -9.86 -10.82
CA GLN A 187 -26.27 -10.44 -10.50
C GLN A 187 -26.73 -10.06 -9.07
N PRO A 188 -27.49 -8.97 -8.88
CA PRO A 188 -28.05 -8.63 -7.56
C PRO A 188 -29.16 -9.60 -7.15
N ARG A 189 -29.31 -9.79 -5.83
CA ARG A 189 -30.32 -10.64 -5.21
C ARG A 189 -31.63 -9.87 -5.01
N CYS A 190 -32.26 -9.46 -6.11
CA CYS A 190 -33.43 -8.58 -6.09
C CYS A 190 -34.64 -9.19 -5.38
N GLU A 191 -34.78 -10.51 -5.42
CA GLU A 191 -35.87 -11.29 -4.81
C GLU A 191 -35.92 -11.16 -3.28
N VAL A 192 -34.77 -10.93 -2.63
CA VAL A 192 -34.69 -10.70 -1.17
C VAL A 192 -34.43 -9.22 -0.83
N CYS A 193 -34.40 -8.33 -1.82
CA CYS A 193 -34.06 -6.94 -1.60
C CYS A 193 -35.21 -6.17 -0.94
N PRO A 194 -34.99 -5.54 0.24
CA PRO A 194 -36.03 -4.78 0.93
C PRO A 194 -36.48 -3.52 0.17
N LEU A 195 -35.73 -3.11 -0.86
CA LEU A 195 -36.02 -1.93 -1.68
C LEU A 195 -36.52 -2.29 -3.09
N VAL A 196 -36.82 -3.57 -3.36
CA VAL A 196 -37.21 -4.02 -4.70
C VAL A 196 -38.45 -3.27 -5.23
N GLY A 197 -39.44 -3.00 -4.37
CA GLY A 197 -40.68 -2.31 -4.75
C GLY A 197 -40.50 -0.87 -5.21
N VAL A 198 -39.37 -0.23 -4.90
CA VAL A 198 -39.05 1.16 -5.30
C VAL A 198 -37.89 1.25 -6.28
N CYS A 199 -37.31 0.12 -6.70
CA CYS A 199 -36.12 0.11 -7.54
C CYS A 199 -36.47 0.28 -9.02
N LEU A 200 -36.17 1.45 -9.58
CA LEU A 200 -36.48 1.76 -10.98
C LEU A 200 -35.67 0.91 -11.97
N ALA A 201 -34.39 0.60 -11.69
CA ALA A 201 -33.60 -0.29 -12.55
C ALA A 201 -34.20 -1.70 -12.60
N LYS A 202 -34.69 -2.23 -11.47
CA LYS A 202 -35.36 -3.54 -11.45
C LYS A 202 -36.66 -3.51 -12.24
N LYS A 203 -37.46 -2.44 -12.11
CA LYS A 203 -38.68 -2.24 -12.90
C LYS A 203 -38.39 -2.18 -14.40
N ALA A 204 -37.24 -1.63 -14.79
CA ALA A 204 -36.78 -1.54 -16.17
C ALA A 204 -35.98 -2.76 -16.66
N GLY A 205 -35.67 -3.74 -15.80
CA GLY A 205 -34.81 -4.88 -16.14
C GLY A 205 -33.31 -4.55 -16.34
N LYS A 206 -32.86 -3.38 -15.88
CA LYS A 206 -31.51 -2.84 -16.07
C LYS A 206 -30.58 -3.04 -14.86
N GLU A 207 -30.97 -3.82 -13.85
CA GLU A 207 -30.19 -3.97 -12.62
C GLU A 207 -28.79 -4.58 -12.82
N ASN A 208 -28.60 -5.35 -13.89
CA ASN A 208 -27.32 -5.95 -14.27
C ASN A 208 -26.42 -4.99 -15.06
N GLU A 209 -27.01 -3.99 -15.71
CA GLU A 209 -26.31 -2.98 -16.53
C GLU A 209 -25.90 -1.76 -15.70
N ILE A 210 -26.73 -1.39 -14.72
CA ILE A 210 -26.49 -0.26 -13.84
C ILE A 210 -25.69 -0.73 -12.62
N PRO A 211 -24.57 -0.07 -12.30
CA PRO A 211 -24.17 1.24 -12.79
C PRO A 211 -23.21 1.20 -13.98
N LEU A 212 -23.37 2.17 -14.89
CA LEU A 212 -22.36 2.41 -15.92
C LEU A 212 -21.05 2.88 -15.26
N ARG A 213 -19.98 2.12 -15.45
CA ARG A 213 -18.64 2.44 -14.94
C ARG A 213 -17.64 2.50 -16.08
N ILE A 214 -17.41 3.71 -16.59
CA ILE A 214 -16.39 3.94 -17.61
C ILE A 214 -15.14 4.48 -16.92
N THR A 215 -14.08 3.68 -16.91
CA THR A 215 -12.75 4.08 -16.46
C THR A 215 -11.91 4.44 -17.68
N LYS A 216 -11.49 5.69 -17.84
CA LYS A 216 -10.39 6.02 -18.77
C LYS A 216 -9.10 5.49 -18.16
N LYS A 217 -8.37 4.61 -18.86
CA LYS A 217 -6.91 4.68 -19.03
C LYS A 217 -6.34 3.48 -19.79
N GLU A 218 -5.60 3.78 -20.86
CA GLU A 218 -4.39 3.04 -21.15
C GLU A 218 -3.47 3.20 -19.94
N VAL A 219 -3.11 2.08 -19.31
CA VAL A 219 -2.21 2.05 -18.17
C VAL A 219 -0.81 1.86 -18.73
N PRO A 220 0.14 2.79 -18.50
CA PRO A 220 1.48 2.67 -19.05
C PRO A 220 2.16 1.40 -18.53
N VAL A 221 2.84 0.69 -19.44
CA VAL A 221 3.64 -0.48 -19.13
C VAL A 221 5.10 -0.04 -19.07
N GLU A 222 5.74 -0.24 -17.93
CA GLU A 222 7.13 0.13 -17.69
C GLU A 222 7.98 -1.16 -17.59
N PRO A 223 8.97 -1.35 -18.47
CA PRO A 223 9.96 -2.40 -18.31
C PRO A 223 10.91 -2.04 -17.16
N ILE A 224 11.17 -3.00 -16.28
CA ILE A 224 12.02 -2.82 -15.10
C ILE A 224 13.03 -3.96 -15.06
N THR A 225 14.31 -3.65 -14.91
CA THR A 225 15.36 -4.64 -14.68
C THR A 225 15.68 -4.68 -13.19
N VAL A 226 15.78 -5.88 -12.62
CA VAL A 226 16.00 -6.10 -11.18
C VAL A 226 17.16 -7.06 -10.97
N PHE A 227 18.08 -6.73 -10.07
CA PHE A 227 19.14 -7.62 -9.61
C PHE A 227 18.88 -8.11 -8.20
N VAL A 228 18.88 -9.43 -8.03
CA VAL A 228 19.00 -10.10 -6.74
C VAL A 228 20.49 -10.33 -6.51
N VAL A 229 21.15 -9.37 -5.87
CA VAL A 229 22.60 -9.41 -5.60
C VAL A 229 22.87 -10.20 -4.33
N LYS A 230 23.64 -11.29 -4.44
CA LYS A 230 24.05 -12.16 -3.34
C LYS A 230 25.50 -11.90 -2.96
N LEU A 231 25.78 -11.86 -1.66
CA LEU A 231 27.13 -11.82 -1.10
C LEU A 231 27.32 -13.00 -0.13
N ARG A 232 28.43 -13.74 -0.25
CA ARG A 232 28.78 -14.84 0.68
C ARG A 232 29.52 -14.31 1.90
N LYS A 233 29.27 -14.91 3.06
CA LYS A 233 29.90 -14.49 4.33
C LYS A 233 31.43 -14.59 4.33
N GLU A 234 32.00 -15.58 3.64
CA GLU A 234 33.46 -15.81 3.58
C GLU A 234 34.18 -14.67 2.82
N GLU A 235 33.56 -14.13 1.78
CA GLU A 235 34.06 -13.01 0.97
C GLU A 235 33.90 -11.66 1.71
N ALA A 236 32.89 -11.53 2.57
CA ALA A 236 32.66 -10.32 3.37
C ALA A 236 33.72 -10.09 4.48
N VAL A 237 34.34 -11.16 4.98
CA VAL A 237 35.30 -11.11 6.11
C VAL A 237 36.74 -10.90 5.65
N GLN A 238 37.11 -11.28 4.41
CA GLN A 238 38.50 -11.20 3.93
C GLN A 238 38.97 -9.80 3.51
N ASP A 239 38.09 -8.91 3.06
CA ASP A 239 38.49 -7.72 2.28
C ASP A 239 38.32 -6.34 2.96
N LYS A 240 38.17 -6.25 4.29
CA LYS A 240 38.04 -4.96 5.02
C LYS A 240 36.97 -4.00 4.44
N LEU A 241 35.92 -4.52 3.81
CA LEU A 241 34.70 -3.79 3.38
C LEU A 241 33.88 -3.24 4.57
N ILE A 242 34.37 -3.47 5.79
CA ILE A 242 33.68 -3.24 7.06
C ILE A 242 34.71 -2.68 8.04
N GLN A 243 34.63 -1.39 8.41
CA GLN A 243 35.38 -0.82 9.52
C GLN A 243 34.47 -0.65 10.73
N SER A 244 34.86 -1.20 11.88
CA SER A 244 34.03 -1.31 13.08
C SER A 244 34.24 -0.16 14.07
N GLY A 245 33.16 0.27 14.74
CA GLY A 245 33.19 1.11 15.94
C GLY A 245 31.93 0.88 16.78
N CYS A 246 32.09 0.02 17.79
CA CYS A 246 31.35 -0.28 19.05
C CYS A 246 30.07 0.51 19.42
N ASN A 247 29.03 -0.02 20.10
CA ASN A 247 28.91 -1.23 20.95
C ASN A 247 27.48 -1.78 20.95
N GLY A 248 27.32 -3.04 20.51
CA GLY A 248 26.04 -3.80 20.47
C GLY A 248 25.95 -4.80 19.31
N ARG A 249 27.01 -5.64 19.12
CA ARG A 249 27.24 -6.72 18.12
C ARG A 249 26.62 -6.62 16.71
N ARG A 250 26.55 -5.41 16.16
CA ARG A 250 26.42 -5.12 14.71
C ARG A 250 27.63 -4.26 14.31
N ASP A 251 28.18 -4.45 13.12
CA ASP A 251 29.26 -3.58 12.60
C ASP A 251 28.70 -2.34 11.87
N GLN A 252 29.58 -1.38 11.51
CA GLN A 252 29.18 -0.09 10.91
C GLN A 252 28.59 -0.22 9.49
N ALA A 253 28.54 -1.43 8.93
CA ALA A 253 27.87 -1.75 7.67
C ALA A 253 26.49 -2.42 7.88
N GLY A 254 26.08 -2.61 9.14
CA GLY A 254 24.79 -3.21 9.51
C GLY A 254 24.78 -4.74 9.50
N ILE A 255 25.93 -5.41 9.51
CA ILE A 255 26.02 -6.87 9.39
C ILE A 255 25.94 -7.52 10.80
N PRO A 256 25.01 -8.47 11.04
CA PRO A 256 24.95 -9.26 12.27
C PRO A 256 26.05 -10.32 12.34
N THR A 257 26.54 -10.58 13.56
CA THR A 257 27.73 -11.40 13.81
C THR A 257 27.51 -12.92 13.76
N GLU A 258 26.28 -13.42 13.56
CA GLU A 258 25.97 -14.86 13.54
C GLU A 258 25.39 -15.40 12.20
N ALA A 259 25.92 -16.58 11.82
CA ALA A 259 25.50 -17.63 10.87
C ALA A 259 24.65 -17.41 9.59
N ALA A 260 24.42 -16.21 9.05
CA ALA A 260 23.86 -16.11 7.69
C ALA A 260 24.91 -16.44 6.62
N THR A 261 24.71 -17.50 5.82
CA THR A 261 25.64 -17.90 4.73
C THR A 261 25.65 -16.89 3.58
N PHE A 262 24.55 -16.15 3.40
CA PHE A 262 24.37 -15.17 2.33
C PHE A 262 23.68 -13.89 2.81
N TYR A 263 23.96 -12.79 2.10
CA TYR A 263 23.30 -11.50 2.25
C TYR A 263 22.69 -11.07 0.92
N TYR A 264 21.61 -10.30 0.99
CA TYR A 264 21.04 -9.59 -0.15
C TYR A 264 21.27 -8.09 -0.03
N LEU A 265 21.64 -7.45 -1.13
CA LEU A 265 21.63 -6.00 -1.20
C LEU A 265 20.19 -5.52 -1.40
N LEU A 266 19.72 -4.64 -0.53
CA LEU A 266 18.42 -3.98 -0.63
C LEU A 266 18.58 -2.47 -0.66
N HIS A 267 17.61 -1.81 -1.27
CA HIS A 267 17.45 -0.37 -1.31
C HIS A 267 16.11 0.02 -0.67
N GLN A 268 16.10 1.05 0.17
CA GLN A 268 14.90 1.62 0.76
C GLN A 268 14.40 2.75 -0.14
N ARG A 269 13.17 2.61 -0.66
CA ARG A 269 12.58 3.64 -1.51
C ARG A 269 12.40 4.96 -0.75
N PRO A 270 12.46 6.12 -1.43
CA PRO A 270 12.19 7.42 -0.83
C PRO A 270 10.89 7.47 -0.02
N SER A 271 10.82 8.36 0.96
CA SER A 271 9.63 8.54 1.83
C SER A 271 8.39 9.07 1.11
N LYS A 272 8.51 9.44 -0.18
CA LYS A 272 7.41 9.92 -1.03
C LYS A 272 7.36 9.14 -2.34
N GLY A 273 6.16 9.04 -2.92
CA GLY A 273 5.94 8.40 -4.21
C GLY A 273 5.49 6.93 -4.13
N LEU A 274 5.68 6.21 -5.23
CA LEU A 274 5.24 4.82 -5.35
C LEU A 274 6.04 3.92 -4.38
N LEU A 275 5.31 3.11 -3.59
CA LEU A 275 5.90 2.19 -2.60
C LEU A 275 6.83 2.89 -1.60
N ALA A 276 6.50 4.14 -1.24
CA ALA A 276 7.33 4.97 -0.37
C ALA A 276 7.80 4.25 0.90
N GLY A 277 9.09 4.39 1.23
CA GLY A 277 9.73 3.82 2.42
C GLY A 277 9.82 2.30 2.47
N MET A 278 9.34 1.59 1.44
CA MET A 278 9.44 0.12 1.38
C MET A 278 10.81 -0.30 0.86
N TRP A 279 11.25 -1.49 1.27
CA TRP A 279 12.49 -2.07 0.80
C TRP A 279 12.30 -2.78 -0.54
N GLU A 280 13.32 -2.78 -1.38
CA GLU A 280 13.31 -3.42 -2.68
C GLU A 280 14.68 -3.95 -3.07
N PHE A 281 14.68 -4.91 -4.01
CA PHE A 281 15.91 -5.29 -4.68
C PHE A 281 16.35 -4.18 -5.65
N PRO A 282 17.66 -4.00 -5.86
CA PRO A 282 18.21 -3.04 -6.80
C PRO A 282 17.51 -3.17 -8.16
N ASN A 283 17.00 -2.05 -8.68
CA ASN A 283 16.27 -2.05 -9.93
C ASN A 283 16.42 -0.72 -10.68
N CYS A 284 16.20 -0.75 -12.00
CA CYS A 284 16.14 0.42 -12.84
C CYS A 284 15.11 0.24 -13.98
N ALA A 285 14.73 1.35 -14.62
CA ALA A 285 13.92 1.29 -15.83
C ALA A 285 14.72 0.66 -16.99
N GLY A 286 14.01 -0.04 -17.88
CA GLY A 286 14.59 -0.69 -19.06
C GLY A 286 14.57 -2.22 -18.98
N GLU A 287 14.84 -2.85 -20.12
CA GLU A 287 14.89 -4.29 -20.28
C GLU A 287 16.16 -4.75 -21.01
N GLY A 288 16.38 -6.06 -21.02
CA GLY A 288 17.48 -6.67 -21.76
C GLY A 288 18.86 -6.18 -21.33
N GLU A 289 19.73 -5.92 -22.30
CA GLU A 289 21.10 -5.48 -22.06
C GLU A 289 21.19 -4.07 -21.49
N GLN A 290 20.43 -3.13 -22.05
CA GLN A 290 20.41 -1.74 -21.60
C GLN A 290 20.08 -1.63 -20.10
N GLY A 291 19.06 -2.36 -19.63
CA GLY A 291 18.71 -2.37 -18.21
C GLY A 291 19.79 -3.01 -17.33
N ARG A 292 20.44 -4.08 -17.80
CA ARG A 292 21.54 -4.74 -17.06
C ARG A 292 22.76 -3.82 -16.94
N GLU A 293 23.14 -3.15 -18.01
CA GLU A 293 24.29 -2.23 -18.03
C GLU A 293 24.04 -1.01 -17.12
N ALA A 294 22.85 -0.42 -17.20
CA ALA A 294 22.46 0.70 -16.36
C ALA A 294 22.48 0.33 -14.87
N LEU A 295 21.92 -0.83 -14.51
CA LEU A 295 21.91 -1.28 -13.11
C LEU A 295 23.31 -1.67 -12.62
N THR A 296 24.12 -2.28 -13.47
CA THR A 296 25.54 -2.57 -13.17
C THR A 296 26.32 -1.28 -12.92
N ALA A 297 26.15 -0.27 -13.77
CA ALA A 297 26.82 1.03 -13.61
C ALA A 297 26.39 1.75 -12.32
N LEU A 298 25.10 1.69 -11.97
CA LEU A 298 24.59 2.25 -10.71
C LEU A 298 25.23 1.59 -9.50
N LEU A 299 25.30 0.25 -9.47
CA LEU A 299 25.90 -0.51 -8.38
C LEU A 299 27.41 -0.26 -8.28
N SER A 300 28.13 -0.26 -9.40
CA SER A 300 29.56 0.05 -9.45
C SER A 300 29.84 1.48 -8.96
N GLY A 301 28.96 2.44 -9.26
CA GLY A 301 29.06 3.81 -8.77
C GLY A 301 28.93 3.95 -7.25
N MET A 302 28.41 2.91 -6.56
CA MET A 302 28.33 2.80 -5.10
C MET A 302 29.36 1.83 -4.53
N GLY A 303 30.34 1.39 -5.34
CA GLY A 303 31.39 0.45 -4.91
C GLY A 303 30.95 -1.02 -4.88
N VAL A 304 29.79 -1.36 -5.43
CA VAL A 304 29.30 -2.75 -5.53
C VAL A 304 29.53 -3.28 -6.94
N ALA A 305 30.63 -4.01 -7.14
CA ALA A 305 30.83 -4.75 -8.38
C ALA A 305 29.93 -6.01 -8.39
N VAL A 306 29.29 -6.27 -9.52
CA VAL A 306 28.44 -7.45 -9.71
C VAL A 306 28.95 -8.32 -10.86
N GLY A 307 29.05 -9.61 -10.59
CA GLY A 307 29.47 -10.65 -11.53
C GLY A 307 28.45 -11.80 -11.58
N ASN A 308 28.75 -12.80 -12.41
CA ASN A 308 27.95 -14.02 -12.54
C ASN A 308 26.44 -13.78 -12.73
N ILE A 309 26.10 -12.72 -13.48
CA ILE A 309 24.71 -12.35 -13.74
C ILE A 309 24.03 -13.48 -14.53
N SER A 310 22.92 -14.00 -14.00
CA SER A 310 22.23 -15.16 -14.58
C SER A 310 21.79 -14.90 -16.01
N ARG A 311 22.03 -15.86 -16.92
CA ARG A 311 21.46 -15.82 -18.27
C ARG A 311 19.94 -16.04 -18.26
N ARG A 312 19.45 -16.81 -17.27
CA ARG A 312 18.02 -17.05 -17.08
C ARG A 312 17.39 -15.81 -16.48
N VAL A 313 16.36 -15.30 -17.15
CA VAL A 313 15.59 -14.13 -16.71
C VAL A 313 14.24 -14.61 -16.19
N ARG A 314 13.89 -14.19 -14.98
CA ARG A 314 12.54 -14.40 -14.47
C ARG A 314 11.69 -13.17 -14.76
N LYS A 315 10.57 -13.37 -15.46
CA LYS A 315 9.64 -12.28 -15.78
C LYS A 315 8.52 -12.22 -14.76
N ILE A 316 8.33 -11.08 -14.12
CA ILE A 316 7.24 -10.83 -13.17
C ILE A 316 6.42 -9.65 -13.69
N ARG A 317 5.12 -9.86 -13.88
CA ARG A 317 4.18 -8.77 -14.17
C ARG A 317 3.50 -8.33 -12.89
N HIS A 318 3.63 -7.05 -12.55
CA HIS A 318 2.93 -6.45 -11.41
C HIS A 318 2.02 -5.32 -11.87
N VAL A 319 0.76 -5.34 -11.42
CA VAL A 319 -0.25 -4.36 -11.82
C VAL A 319 -0.54 -3.45 -10.64
N PHE A 320 -0.23 -2.17 -10.80
CA PHE A 320 -0.72 -1.11 -9.94
C PHE A 320 -1.99 -0.50 -10.55
N SER A 321 -2.74 0.28 -9.76
CA SER A 321 -3.94 0.96 -10.29
C SER A 321 -3.63 1.98 -11.39
N HIS A 322 -2.39 2.46 -11.50
CA HIS A 322 -2.00 3.55 -12.39
C HIS A 322 -0.82 3.25 -13.31
N LYS A 323 -0.17 2.08 -13.19
CA LYS A 323 0.91 1.61 -14.08
C LYS A 323 1.07 0.09 -13.98
N ILE A 324 1.73 -0.52 -14.95
CA ILE A 324 2.09 -1.95 -14.94
C ILE A 324 3.61 -2.05 -15.01
N TRP A 325 4.21 -2.79 -14.08
CA TRP A 325 5.63 -3.16 -14.18
C TRP A 325 5.77 -4.52 -14.86
N GLN A 326 6.65 -4.57 -15.85
CA GLN A 326 7.17 -5.81 -16.43
C GLN A 326 8.62 -5.97 -15.98
N MET A 327 8.82 -6.76 -14.93
CA MET A 327 10.10 -6.91 -14.26
C MET A 327 10.88 -8.09 -14.86
N ALA A 328 12.09 -7.84 -15.33
CA ALA A 328 13.10 -8.82 -15.70
C ALA A 328 14.08 -8.98 -14.53
N VAL A 329 13.98 -10.11 -13.83
CA VAL A 329 14.75 -10.39 -12.62
C VAL A 329 15.92 -11.29 -12.95
N TYR A 330 17.11 -10.86 -12.54
CA TYR A 330 18.37 -11.57 -12.68
C TYR A 330 18.97 -11.80 -11.30
N THR A 331 19.66 -12.92 -11.11
CA THR A 331 20.52 -13.11 -9.93
C THR A 331 21.93 -12.70 -10.29
N ALA A 332 22.60 -11.98 -9.40
CA ALA A 332 23.99 -11.59 -9.54
C ALA A 332 24.75 -11.93 -8.25
N GLU A 333 26.04 -12.19 -8.36
CA GLU A 333 26.93 -12.31 -7.21
C GLU A 333 27.71 -11.01 -7.08
N ALA A 334 27.89 -10.52 -5.86
CA ALA A 334 28.81 -9.43 -5.60
C ALA A 334 30.23 -9.93 -5.87
N ALA A 335 30.95 -9.26 -6.77
CA ALA A 335 32.37 -9.51 -6.99
C ALA A 335 33.15 -8.61 -6.03
N THR A 336 34.12 -9.15 -5.31
CA THR A 336 35.04 -8.35 -4.51
C THR A 336 35.88 -7.48 -5.45
N VAL A 337 35.92 -6.17 -5.19
CA VAL A 337 36.78 -5.25 -5.92
C VAL A 337 38.21 -5.47 -5.41
N THR A 338 38.91 -6.45 -5.96
CA THR A 338 40.38 -6.44 -5.91
C THR A 338 40.83 -5.19 -6.68
N GLY A 339 41.57 -4.30 -6.03
CA GLY A 339 41.82 -2.91 -6.43
C GLY A 339 42.58 -2.65 -7.75
N GLU A 340 42.30 -3.38 -8.83
CA GLU A 340 42.95 -3.19 -10.14
C GLU A 340 41.99 -2.82 -11.27
N CYS A 341 40.66 -2.76 -11.04
CA CYS A 341 39.70 -2.47 -12.11
C CYS A 341 39.28 -0.98 -12.23
N ALA A 342 40.05 -0.04 -11.67
CA ALA A 342 39.73 1.40 -11.72
C ALA A 342 40.24 2.12 -12.99
N GLN A 343 40.93 1.46 -13.92
CA GLN A 343 41.57 2.14 -15.06
C GLN A 343 40.99 1.84 -16.45
N ALA A 344 39.92 1.06 -16.57
CA ALA A 344 39.44 0.62 -17.89
C ALA A 344 38.02 1.06 -18.23
N THR A 345 37.66 2.34 -18.05
CA THR A 345 36.55 3.00 -18.80
C THR A 345 36.52 4.51 -18.55
N ALA A 346 37.63 5.20 -18.79
CA ALA A 346 37.66 6.66 -18.89
C ALA A 346 37.94 7.09 -20.34
N ALA A 347 37.08 6.70 -21.29
CA ALA A 347 37.16 7.22 -22.65
C ALA A 347 35.83 7.07 -23.41
N LYS A 348 35.00 8.12 -23.33
CA LYS A 348 34.14 8.70 -24.39
C LYS A 348 32.89 9.33 -23.77
N GLN A 349 33.02 10.57 -23.34
CA GLN A 349 31.88 11.47 -23.14
C GLN A 349 31.55 12.15 -24.47
N SER A 350 30.31 11.99 -24.95
CA SER A 350 29.68 12.97 -25.84
C SER A 350 28.24 13.25 -25.40
N ARG A 351 28.10 14.41 -24.74
CA ARG A 351 26.94 15.23 -24.38
C ARG A 351 25.61 14.99 -25.15
N LYS A 352 24.50 14.81 -24.40
CA LYS A 352 23.45 15.82 -24.10
C LYS A 352 22.16 15.12 -23.61
N THR A 353 21.92 15.13 -22.30
CA THR A 353 20.59 15.02 -21.68
C THR A 353 20.58 15.88 -20.41
N ASP A 354 19.44 16.51 -20.14
CA ASP A 354 19.24 17.47 -19.05
C ASP A 354 19.54 16.88 -17.66
N PRO A 355 20.23 17.62 -16.77
CA PRO A 355 20.67 17.12 -15.46
C PRO A 355 19.63 17.47 -14.38
N ALA A 356 18.74 16.54 -14.03
CA ALA A 356 17.87 16.72 -12.86
C ALA A 356 17.62 15.47 -12.00
N ASP A 357 17.93 14.24 -12.46
CA ASP A 357 17.54 13.02 -11.71
C ASP A 357 18.64 11.94 -11.59
N CYS A 358 19.91 12.28 -11.81
CA CYS A 358 21.02 11.35 -11.64
C CYS A 358 21.92 11.79 -10.48
N ILE A 359 21.93 11.02 -9.39
CA ILE A 359 22.89 11.17 -8.29
C ILE A 359 24.29 10.93 -8.87
N ALA A 360 25.18 11.92 -8.78
CA ALA A 360 26.56 11.78 -9.22
C ALA A 360 27.30 10.80 -8.29
N PRO A 361 28.04 9.82 -8.81
CA PRO A 361 28.82 8.90 -7.98
C PRO A 361 29.97 9.64 -7.31
N ASN A 362 30.11 9.46 -6.00
CA ASN A 362 31.28 9.89 -5.23
C ASN A 362 32.26 8.70 -5.16
N PRO A 363 33.40 8.74 -5.88
CA PRO A 363 34.35 7.63 -5.94
C PRO A 363 35.09 7.37 -4.62
N ASP A 364 34.95 8.23 -3.60
CA ASP A 364 35.59 8.08 -2.29
C ASP A 364 34.68 7.45 -1.20
N ALA A 365 33.44 7.05 -1.53
CA ALA A 365 32.50 6.51 -0.56
C ALA A 365 32.73 5.01 -0.31
N ALA A 366 33.59 4.68 0.66
CA ALA A 366 33.81 3.31 1.13
C ALA A 366 32.60 2.70 1.89
N THR A 367 31.46 3.39 1.93
CA THR A 367 30.25 2.99 2.66
C THR A 367 29.02 3.20 1.78
N LEU A 368 28.14 2.21 1.72
CA LEU A 368 26.85 2.33 1.04
C LEU A 368 26.07 3.54 1.55
N PRO A 369 25.27 4.20 0.70
CA PRO A 369 24.33 5.22 1.17
C PRO A 369 23.37 4.67 2.24
N ASN A 370 22.86 5.54 3.12
CA ASN A 370 22.05 5.13 4.29
C ASN A 370 20.75 4.35 3.96
N ASP A 371 20.25 4.55 2.74
CA ASP A 371 19.09 3.89 2.14
C ASP A 371 19.45 2.57 1.43
N TRP A 372 20.71 2.13 1.46
CA TRP A 372 21.16 0.85 0.91
C TRP A 372 21.76 -0.02 2.01
N ARG A 373 21.40 -1.31 2.06
CA ARG A 373 21.86 -2.21 3.13
C ARG A 373 22.06 -3.64 2.63
N TRP A 374 23.08 -4.30 3.16
CA TRP A 374 23.20 -5.75 3.11
C TRP A 374 22.33 -6.34 4.20
N VAL A 375 21.37 -7.17 3.79
CA VAL A 375 20.40 -7.79 4.69
C VAL A 375 20.65 -9.30 4.70
N PRO A 376 20.90 -9.90 5.87
CA PRO A 376 21.00 -11.35 5.99
C PRO A 376 19.70 -12.00 5.52
N VAL A 377 19.81 -13.13 4.82
CA VAL A 377 18.61 -13.86 4.36
C VAL A 377 17.67 -14.21 5.53
N ALA A 378 18.23 -14.51 6.71
CA ALA A 378 17.47 -14.85 7.91
C ALA A 378 16.63 -13.67 8.46
N GLU A 379 17.05 -12.43 8.24
CA GLU A 379 16.37 -11.23 8.73
C GLU A 379 15.46 -10.61 7.66
N LEU A 380 15.42 -11.19 6.45
CA LEU A 380 14.72 -10.60 5.32
C LEU A 380 13.21 -10.42 5.55
N GLU A 381 12.62 -11.26 6.41
CA GLU A 381 11.21 -11.17 6.80
C GLU A 381 10.90 -9.94 7.67
N ASP A 382 11.90 -9.42 8.38
CA ASP A 382 11.78 -8.22 9.22
C ASP A 382 11.71 -6.93 8.41
N TYR A 383 12.09 -7.00 7.12
CA TYR A 383 12.08 -5.88 6.19
C TYR A 383 10.77 -5.85 5.39
N ASN A 384 10.07 -4.71 5.44
CA ASN A 384 8.85 -4.52 4.67
C ASN A 384 9.14 -4.34 3.17
N LEU A 385 9.37 -5.46 2.49
CA LEU A 385 9.61 -5.51 1.06
C LEU A 385 8.39 -5.08 0.26
N ALA A 386 8.62 -4.31 -0.79
CA ALA A 386 7.59 -3.94 -1.73
C ALA A 386 6.93 -5.19 -2.34
N GLY A 387 5.60 -5.18 -2.49
CA GLY A 387 4.82 -6.30 -3.00
C GLY A 387 5.35 -6.98 -4.29
N PRO A 388 5.82 -6.23 -5.32
CA PRO A 388 6.46 -6.84 -6.49
C PRO A 388 7.74 -7.62 -6.16
N HIS A 389 8.54 -7.13 -5.21
CA HIS A 389 9.82 -7.73 -4.80
C HIS A 389 9.63 -8.91 -3.84
N ASN A 390 8.57 -8.90 -3.02
CA ASN A 390 8.18 -10.07 -2.22
C ASN A 390 7.90 -11.31 -3.10
N ARG A 391 7.35 -11.12 -4.31
CA ARG A 391 7.16 -12.22 -5.25
C ARG A 391 8.48 -12.83 -5.69
N ILE A 392 9.54 -12.02 -5.82
CA ILE A 392 10.89 -12.48 -6.19
C ILE A 392 11.35 -13.61 -5.26
N LEU A 393 11.07 -13.50 -3.97
CA LEU A 393 11.45 -14.51 -2.98
C LEU A 393 10.54 -15.74 -2.98
N ARG A 394 9.22 -15.55 -3.10
CA ARG A 394 8.23 -16.64 -3.00
C ARG A 394 8.34 -17.67 -4.12
N ASP A 395 8.61 -17.25 -5.35
CA ASP A 395 8.80 -18.18 -6.47
C ASP A 395 10.27 -18.64 -6.61
N GLY A 396 11.10 -18.39 -5.59
CA GLY A 396 12.52 -18.76 -5.51
C GLY A 396 12.78 -20.10 -4.83
N ASN A 397 11.78 -20.72 -4.21
CA ASN A 397 11.85 -22.14 -3.87
C ASN A 397 11.73 -22.94 -5.17
N GLU A 398 12.75 -23.75 -5.44
CA GLU A 398 12.94 -24.55 -6.65
C GLU A 398 11.65 -25.26 -7.12
N PRO A 399 11.49 -25.52 -8.43
CA PRO A 399 10.49 -26.45 -8.89
C PRO A 399 10.77 -27.81 -8.23
N THR A 400 9.91 -28.23 -7.31
CA THR A 400 9.83 -29.63 -6.90
C THR A 400 9.67 -30.46 -8.15
N THR A 401 10.70 -31.28 -8.42
CA THR A 401 10.76 -32.31 -9.44
C THR A 401 9.43 -33.01 -9.63
N LYS A 402 8.93 -33.00 -10.86
CA LYS A 402 8.22 -34.13 -11.46
C LYS A 402 8.81 -34.41 -12.82
#